data_AF-A0A355GNA9-F1
#
_entry.id   AF-A0A355GNA9-F1
#
_cell.length_a   1.000
_cell.length_b   1.000
_cell.length_c   1.000
_cell.angle_alpha   90.00
_cell.angle_beta   90.00
_cell.angle_gamma   90.00
#
_symmetry.space_group_name_H-M   'P 1'
#
loop_
_entity.id
_entity.type
_entity.pdbx_description
1 polymer ?
#
loop_
_entity_poly.entity_id
_entity_poly.type
_entity_poly.pdbx_seq_one_letter_code
_entity_poly.pdbx_strand_id
1 'polypeptide(L)'
;MSDLGQFYAEGRLVDNFPALININLSKMPDEVKSAVELHIKAEQTGWFDTHPATLERIANIQDEDPEGIFRLKSPATVLFSDFSREAKFVTRDFYYGVFGKKIPREDLHSVDELLIRQEAENEAHKAVQRFFQGAIYPNRPLLFSESAVQVPEDTKQCAQELKSSREKLLKYREKYKSFIDAYREFESKSMSVTMAEVAVRARLKLDVDDPFFKSLTNYDKVINARHGIERKKAETRGELEKYESLIVKRLERALQLFYVPKVQAQIADAALWERDLRDLLLALQATNSQISRLWELHMNSVALQILLRFFDELRTDDKYCEVVLSEMEKMETLLNSIYNRFKRMLYPFEHSRVDITIAEFALARFPESNNPGELLGAAEAL
;
A
#
# COMPACT_ATOMS: atom_id res chain seq x y z
N MET A 1 -6.80 13.48 -7.91
CA MET A 1 -5.69 13.67 -8.87
C MET A 1 -4.41 12.95 -8.46
N SER A 2 -4.22 12.54 -7.19
CA SER A 2 -3.05 11.71 -6.79
C SER A 2 -3.01 10.36 -7.51
N ASP A 3 -4.16 9.73 -7.74
CA ASP A 3 -4.24 8.38 -8.34
C ASP A 3 -3.73 8.31 -9.79
N LEU A 4 -3.96 9.35 -10.60
CA LEU A 4 -3.50 9.39 -11.99
C LEU A 4 -1.96 9.49 -12.09
N GLY A 5 -1.34 10.25 -11.19
CA GLY A 5 0.12 10.34 -11.10
C GLY A 5 0.75 9.02 -10.68
N GLN A 6 0.13 8.33 -9.71
CA GLN A 6 0.56 7.00 -9.28
C GLN A 6 0.40 5.96 -10.39
N PHE A 7 -0.76 5.90 -11.06
CA PHE A 7 -0.93 5.00 -12.21
C PHE A 7 0.02 5.29 -13.35
N TYR A 8 0.40 6.56 -13.57
CA TYR A 8 1.43 6.88 -14.53
C TYR A 8 2.82 6.37 -14.10
N ALA A 9 3.21 6.55 -12.84
CA ALA A 9 4.47 6.06 -12.31
C ALA A 9 4.58 4.52 -12.35
N GLU A 10 3.47 3.82 -12.09
CA GLU A 10 3.38 2.36 -12.14
C GLU A 10 3.20 1.81 -13.57
N GLY A 11 3.03 2.68 -14.57
CA GLY A 11 2.75 2.28 -15.96
C GLY A 11 1.43 1.53 -16.09
N ARG A 12 0.34 2.11 -15.57
CA ARG A 12 -1.01 1.50 -15.49
C ARG A 12 -2.11 2.39 -16.08
N LEU A 13 -1.76 3.35 -16.93
CA LEU A 13 -2.76 4.24 -17.54
C LEU A 13 -3.63 3.49 -18.54
N VAL A 14 -4.94 3.79 -18.56
CA VAL A 14 -5.90 3.20 -19.52
C VAL A 14 -5.85 3.91 -20.86
N ASP A 15 -6.10 3.18 -21.94
CA ASP A 15 -6.27 3.76 -23.27
C ASP A 15 -7.64 4.43 -23.47
N ASN A 16 -8.65 4.06 -22.67
CA ASN A 16 -10.02 4.55 -22.76
C ASN A 16 -10.60 4.90 -21.38
N PHE A 17 -10.38 6.16 -20.96
CA PHE A 17 -10.80 6.64 -19.64
C PHE A 17 -12.33 6.68 -19.45
N PRO A 18 -13.15 7.09 -20.44
CA PRO A 18 -14.62 7.01 -20.34
C PRO A 18 -15.14 5.59 -20.09
N ALA A 19 -14.56 4.57 -20.74
CA ALA A 19 -14.94 3.19 -20.50
C ALA A 19 -14.64 2.76 -19.06
N LEU A 20 -13.46 3.11 -18.53
CA LEU A 20 -13.10 2.85 -17.13
C LEU A 20 -14.10 3.48 -16.15
N ILE A 21 -14.52 4.74 -16.40
CA ILE A 21 -15.53 5.43 -15.58
C ILE A 21 -16.83 4.63 -15.55
N ASN A 22 -17.35 4.23 -16.71
CA ASN A 22 -18.60 3.46 -16.80
C ASN A 22 -18.53 2.13 -16.03
N ILE A 23 -17.40 1.43 -16.12
CA ILE A 23 -17.21 0.19 -15.37
C ILE A 23 -17.21 0.45 -13.87
N ASN A 24 -16.48 1.47 -13.41
CA ASN A 24 -16.45 1.83 -11.99
C ASN A 24 -17.84 2.23 -11.49
N LEU A 25 -18.61 3.01 -12.26
CA LEU A 25 -20.00 3.35 -11.93
C LEU A 25 -20.90 2.12 -11.77
N SER A 26 -20.74 1.10 -12.63
CA SER A 26 -21.53 -0.14 -12.51
C SER A 26 -21.22 -0.93 -11.24
N LYS A 27 -19.98 -0.81 -10.71
CA LYS A 27 -19.49 -1.51 -9.52
C LYS A 27 -19.77 -0.74 -8.22
N MET A 28 -20.19 0.53 -8.29
CA MET A 28 -20.45 1.33 -7.09
C MET A 28 -21.66 0.79 -6.31
N PRO A 29 -21.55 0.69 -4.96
CA PRO A 29 -22.70 0.41 -4.10
C PRO A 29 -23.81 1.44 -4.28
N ASP A 30 -25.07 1.01 -4.16
CA ASP A 30 -26.23 1.88 -4.38
C ASP A 30 -26.30 3.02 -3.35
N GLU A 31 -25.74 2.83 -2.15
CA GLU A 31 -25.62 3.89 -1.15
C GLU A 31 -24.73 5.04 -1.64
N VAL A 32 -23.63 4.73 -2.32
CA VAL A 32 -22.72 5.74 -2.88
C VAL A 32 -23.39 6.48 -4.03
N LYS A 33 -24.07 5.76 -4.93
CA LYS A 33 -24.84 6.36 -6.03
C LYS A 33 -25.91 7.32 -5.47
N SER A 34 -26.63 6.88 -4.45
CA SER A 34 -27.65 7.68 -3.78
C SER A 34 -27.06 8.93 -3.11
N ALA A 35 -25.89 8.82 -2.49
CA ALA A 35 -25.20 9.96 -1.87
C ALA A 35 -24.76 11.00 -2.93
N VAL A 36 -24.25 10.55 -4.07
CA VAL A 36 -23.90 11.42 -5.21
C VAL A 36 -25.15 12.13 -5.75
N GLU A 37 -26.25 11.39 -5.95
CA GLU A 37 -27.52 11.99 -6.39
C GLU A 37 -28.06 13.02 -5.39
N LEU A 38 -27.96 12.74 -4.09
CA LEU A 38 -28.34 13.69 -3.03
C LEU A 38 -27.47 14.95 -3.08
N HIS A 39 -26.16 14.82 -3.31
CA HIS A 39 -25.27 15.96 -3.48
C HIS A 39 -25.63 16.81 -4.69
N ILE A 40 -25.88 16.18 -5.85
CA ILE A 40 -26.32 16.89 -7.06
C ILE A 40 -27.65 17.61 -6.81
N LYS A 41 -28.57 17.00 -6.06
CA LYS A 41 -29.86 17.61 -5.70
C LYS A 41 -29.74 18.77 -4.71
N ALA A 42 -28.74 18.73 -3.85
CA ALA A 42 -28.49 19.75 -2.84
C ALA A 42 -27.60 20.91 -3.35
N GLU A 43 -26.99 20.76 -4.53
CA GLU A 43 -26.19 21.80 -5.18
C GLU A 43 -27.06 23.04 -5.44
N GLN A 44 -26.59 24.20 -4.98
CA GLN A 44 -27.23 25.50 -5.19
C GLN A 44 -26.25 26.46 -5.86
N THR A 45 -26.77 27.36 -6.69
CA THR A 45 -25.97 28.39 -7.33
C THR A 45 -25.43 29.37 -6.30
N GLY A 46 -24.12 29.40 -6.12
CA GLY A 46 -23.41 30.35 -5.28
C GLY A 46 -23.29 31.73 -5.93
N TRP A 47 -23.03 32.74 -5.10
CA TRP A 47 -22.95 34.15 -5.52
C TRP A 47 -21.79 34.46 -6.50
N PHE A 48 -20.77 33.59 -6.53
CA PHE A 48 -19.60 33.75 -7.38
C PHE A 48 -19.49 32.63 -8.42
N ASP A 49 -20.52 31.80 -8.56
CA ASP A 49 -20.52 30.77 -9.56
C ASP A 49 -20.73 31.40 -10.93
N THR A 50 -19.87 31.00 -11.86
CA THR A 50 -19.93 31.49 -13.25
C THR A 50 -21.08 30.85 -14.03
N HIS A 51 -21.72 29.82 -13.47
CA HIS A 51 -22.79 29.03 -14.10
C HIS A 51 -23.83 28.62 -13.05
N PRO A 52 -25.12 28.53 -13.42
CA PRO A 52 -26.15 28.00 -12.52
C PRO A 52 -25.91 26.53 -12.17
N ALA A 53 -26.41 26.10 -11.01
CA ALA A 53 -26.39 24.73 -10.54
C ALA A 53 -27.01 23.76 -11.56
N THR A 54 -26.60 22.50 -11.51
CA THR A 54 -26.93 21.50 -12.53
C THR A 54 -28.45 21.34 -12.72
N LEU A 55 -29.22 21.32 -11.63
CA LEU A 55 -30.67 21.17 -11.70
C LEU A 55 -31.38 22.40 -12.29
N GLU A 56 -30.90 23.61 -12.00
CA GLU A 56 -31.45 24.85 -12.59
C GLU A 56 -31.25 24.87 -14.10
N ARG A 57 -30.09 24.40 -14.58
CA ARG A 57 -29.80 24.27 -16.01
C ARG A 57 -30.70 23.24 -16.69
N ILE A 58 -30.94 22.10 -16.04
CA ILE A 58 -31.84 21.05 -16.57
C ILE A 58 -33.27 21.57 -16.62
N ALA A 59 -33.75 22.24 -15.57
CA ALA A 59 -35.09 22.83 -15.53
C ALA A 59 -35.28 23.86 -16.64
N ASN A 60 -34.32 24.76 -16.83
CA ASN A 60 -34.38 25.77 -17.89
C ASN A 60 -34.44 25.14 -19.29
N ILE A 61 -33.67 24.07 -19.55
CA ILE A 61 -33.73 23.33 -20.84
C ILE A 61 -35.06 22.59 -21.02
N GLN A 62 -35.69 22.14 -19.93
CA GLN A 62 -37.00 21.47 -20.01
C GLN A 62 -38.14 22.45 -20.25
N ASP A 63 -38.02 23.69 -19.78
CA ASP A 63 -38.98 24.77 -19.98
C ASP A 63 -38.85 25.40 -21.38
N GLU A 64 -37.68 25.30 -22.00
CA GLU A 64 -37.53 25.54 -23.42
C GLU A 64 -38.34 24.47 -24.18
N ASP A 65 -39.41 24.87 -24.88
CA ASP A 65 -40.13 24.04 -25.86
C ASP A 65 -39.79 24.44 -27.32
N PRO A 66 -38.55 24.22 -27.81
CA PRO A 66 -38.20 24.54 -29.19
C PRO A 66 -38.93 23.62 -30.17
N GLU A 67 -39.54 24.23 -31.18
CA GLU A 67 -40.00 23.51 -32.38
C GLU A 67 -38.81 22.79 -33.06
N GLY A 68 -39.03 21.54 -33.47
CA GLY A 68 -38.04 20.78 -34.26
C GLY A 68 -37.07 19.89 -33.47
N ILE A 69 -37.25 19.70 -32.16
CA ILE A 69 -36.40 18.78 -31.39
C ILE A 69 -36.76 17.32 -31.66
N PHE A 70 -35.78 16.55 -32.12
CA PHE A 70 -35.82 15.09 -32.14
C PHE A 70 -35.38 14.52 -30.78
N ARG A 71 -36.29 13.80 -30.11
CA ARG A 71 -36.02 13.17 -28.81
C ARG A 71 -35.77 11.67 -28.98
N LEU A 72 -34.55 11.23 -28.68
CA LEU A 72 -34.18 9.82 -28.66
C LEU A 72 -33.71 9.43 -27.26
N LYS A 73 -34.38 8.43 -26.66
CA LYS A 73 -33.94 7.82 -25.40
C LYS A 73 -32.90 6.74 -25.70
N SER A 74 -31.69 7.16 -26.03
CA SER A 74 -30.55 6.27 -26.24
C SER A 74 -29.27 6.95 -25.73
N PRO A 75 -28.23 6.18 -25.36
CA PRO A 75 -26.97 6.78 -24.93
C PRO A 75 -26.40 7.68 -26.03
N ALA A 76 -25.80 8.81 -25.67
CA ALA A 76 -25.18 9.74 -26.64
C ALA A 76 -24.07 9.08 -27.48
N THR A 77 -23.56 7.92 -27.05
CA THR A 77 -22.58 7.12 -27.81
C THR A 77 -23.07 6.72 -29.20
N VAL A 78 -24.39 6.64 -29.42
CA VAL A 78 -24.98 6.35 -30.74
C VAL A 78 -24.77 7.46 -31.77
N LEU A 79 -24.40 8.67 -31.33
CA LEU A 79 -24.08 9.80 -32.20
C LEU A 79 -22.69 9.66 -32.86
N PHE A 80 -21.88 8.71 -32.40
CA PHE A 80 -20.53 8.48 -32.88
C PHE A 80 -20.47 7.19 -33.71
N SER A 81 -19.80 7.23 -34.85
CA SER A 81 -19.57 6.04 -35.68
C SER A 81 -18.68 5.00 -35.00
N ASP A 82 -17.71 5.47 -34.21
CA ASP A 82 -16.83 4.63 -33.39
C ASP A 82 -16.48 5.38 -32.10
N PHE A 83 -17.40 5.34 -31.14
CA PHE A 83 -17.22 5.99 -29.85
C PHE A 83 -15.95 5.50 -29.12
N SER A 84 -15.61 4.22 -29.25
CA SER A 84 -14.43 3.65 -28.56
C SER A 84 -13.15 4.29 -29.07
N ARG A 85 -13.01 4.41 -30.39
CA ARG A 85 -11.88 5.08 -31.00
C ARG A 85 -11.79 6.55 -30.57
N GLU A 86 -12.88 7.31 -30.64
CA GLU A 86 -12.88 8.72 -30.25
C GLU A 86 -12.54 8.90 -28.76
N ALA A 87 -13.10 8.04 -27.89
CA ALA A 87 -12.77 8.04 -26.47
C ALA A 87 -11.28 7.78 -26.20
N LYS A 88 -10.64 6.89 -26.98
CA LYS A 88 -9.18 6.67 -26.88
C LYS A 88 -8.37 7.89 -27.33
N PHE A 89 -8.80 8.58 -28.38
CA PHE A 89 -8.14 9.81 -28.82
C PHE A 89 -8.25 10.92 -27.76
N VAL A 90 -9.46 11.18 -27.26
CA VAL A 90 -9.70 12.19 -26.22
C VAL A 90 -8.98 11.84 -24.92
N THR A 91 -8.90 10.56 -24.55
CA THR A 91 -8.14 10.10 -23.36
C THR A 91 -6.66 10.49 -23.47
N ARG A 92 -6.05 10.34 -24.66
CA ARG A 92 -4.66 10.72 -24.89
C ARG A 92 -4.45 12.23 -24.84
N ASP A 93 -5.37 13.00 -25.40
CA ASP A 93 -5.31 14.47 -25.35
C ASP A 93 -5.50 14.98 -23.91
N PHE A 94 -6.39 14.35 -23.15
CA PHE A 94 -6.55 14.61 -21.72
C PHE A 94 -5.25 14.34 -20.95
N TYR A 95 -4.61 13.19 -21.15
CA TYR A 95 -3.33 12.90 -20.52
C TYR A 95 -2.23 13.87 -20.94
N TYR A 96 -2.21 14.31 -22.20
CA TYR A 96 -1.29 15.35 -22.64
C TYR A 96 -1.51 16.66 -21.86
N GLY A 97 -2.76 17.06 -21.66
CA GLY A 97 -3.11 18.24 -20.86
C GLY A 97 -2.71 18.11 -19.37
N VAL A 98 -2.84 16.92 -18.79
CA VAL A 98 -2.52 16.67 -17.37
C VAL A 98 -1.01 16.60 -17.13
N PHE A 99 -0.27 15.84 -17.95
CA PHE A 99 1.14 15.55 -17.71
C PHE A 99 2.09 16.48 -18.49
N GLY A 100 1.57 17.32 -19.39
CA GLY A 100 2.35 18.25 -20.20
C GLY A 100 3.26 17.58 -21.25
N LYS A 101 3.15 16.26 -21.43
CA LYS A 101 3.95 15.48 -22.38
C LYS A 101 3.13 14.38 -23.02
N LYS A 102 3.51 14.00 -24.25
CA LYS A 102 2.83 12.91 -24.97
C LYS A 102 3.18 11.59 -24.32
N ILE A 103 2.14 10.82 -23.97
CA ILE A 103 2.31 9.45 -23.49
C ILE A 103 2.38 8.51 -24.70
N PRO A 104 3.43 7.68 -24.81
CA PRO A 104 3.54 6.61 -25.81
C PRO A 104 2.32 5.68 -25.76
N ARG A 105 1.99 5.04 -26.89
CA ARG A 105 0.80 4.14 -26.92
C ARG A 105 1.04 2.85 -26.16
N GLU A 106 2.28 2.40 -26.16
CA GLU A 106 2.80 1.25 -25.45
C GLU A 106 2.71 1.39 -23.92
N ASP A 107 2.62 2.62 -23.41
CA ASP A 107 2.43 2.92 -21.99
C ASP A 107 0.94 2.98 -21.58
N LEU A 108 0.02 2.73 -22.53
CA LEU A 108 -1.43 2.71 -22.32
C LEU A 108 -1.95 1.28 -22.43
N HIS A 109 -2.70 0.86 -21.42
CA HIS A 109 -3.29 -0.46 -21.33
C HIS A 109 -4.74 -0.46 -21.76
N SER A 110 -5.19 -1.55 -22.36
CA SER A 110 -6.62 -1.68 -22.63
C SER A 110 -7.38 -1.78 -21.31
N VAL A 111 -8.60 -1.24 -21.31
CA VAL A 111 -9.48 -1.31 -20.14
C VAL A 111 -9.80 -2.77 -19.78
N ASP A 112 -9.99 -3.63 -20.77
CA ASP A 112 -10.28 -5.05 -20.55
C ASP A 112 -9.13 -5.79 -19.85
N GLU A 113 -7.87 -5.53 -20.26
CA GLU A 113 -6.69 -6.09 -19.58
C GLU A 113 -6.59 -5.62 -18.13
N LEU A 114 -6.87 -4.35 -17.85
CA LEU A 114 -6.83 -3.81 -16.50
C LEU A 114 -7.95 -4.38 -15.61
N LEU A 115 -9.12 -4.67 -16.17
CA LEU A 115 -10.18 -5.37 -15.44
C LEU A 115 -9.80 -6.80 -15.10
N ILE A 116 -9.26 -7.54 -16.06
CA ILE A 116 -8.78 -8.92 -15.83
C ILE A 116 -7.71 -8.93 -14.74
N ARG A 117 -6.77 -7.98 -14.78
CA ARG A 117 -5.76 -7.79 -13.73
C ARG A 117 -6.39 -7.48 -12.38
N GLN A 118 -7.32 -6.54 -12.32
CA GLN A 118 -8.00 -6.17 -11.08
C GLN A 118 -8.78 -7.35 -10.49
N GLU A 119 -9.44 -8.17 -11.32
CA GLU A 119 -10.12 -9.39 -10.89
C GLU A 119 -9.14 -10.42 -10.34
N ALA A 120 -8.00 -10.62 -11.01
CA ALA A 120 -6.92 -11.49 -10.53
C ALA A 120 -6.34 -11.00 -9.18
N GLU A 121 -6.10 -9.69 -9.03
CA GLU A 121 -5.65 -9.08 -7.77
C GLU A 121 -6.68 -9.26 -6.65
N ASN A 122 -7.98 -9.09 -6.95
CA ASN A 122 -9.05 -9.31 -5.98
C ASN A 122 -9.15 -10.78 -5.55
N GLU A 123 -9.02 -11.74 -6.47
CA GLU A 123 -8.99 -13.16 -6.15
C GLU A 123 -7.74 -13.54 -5.33
N ALA A 124 -6.58 -12.97 -5.67
CA ALA A 124 -5.36 -13.12 -4.89
C ALA A 124 -5.54 -12.55 -3.46
N HIS A 125 -6.13 -11.36 -3.32
CA HIS A 125 -6.43 -10.77 -2.02
C HIS A 125 -7.37 -11.67 -1.20
N LYS A 126 -8.46 -12.18 -1.80
CA LYS A 126 -9.35 -13.13 -1.14
C LYS A 126 -8.63 -14.43 -0.77
N ALA A 127 -7.69 -14.92 -1.58
CA ALA A 127 -6.90 -16.11 -1.28
C ALA A 127 -6.00 -15.88 -0.06
N VAL A 128 -5.32 -14.72 0.03
CA VAL A 128 -4.52 -14.32 1.19
C VAL A 128 -5.41 -14.24 2.44
N GLN A 129 -6.54 -13.52 2.38
CA GLN A 129 -7.47 -13.43 3.51
C GLN A 129 -7.96 -14.81 3.98
N ARG A 130 -8.34 -15.69 3.04
CA ARG A 130 -8.72 -17.07 3.35
C ARG A 130 -7.54 -17.89 3.90
N PHE A 131 -6.31 -17.64 3.47
CA PHE A 131 -5.15 -18.37 3.96
C PHE A 131 -4.84 -17.99 5.42
N PHE A 132 -4.75 -16.69 5.69
CA PHE A 132 -4.44 -16.11 7.00
C PHE A 132 -5.66 -16.03 7.94
N GLN A 133 -6.82 -16.54 7.52
CA GLN A 133 -8.08 -16.51 8.28
C GLN A 133 -8.47 -15.09 8.73
N GLY A 134 -8.23 -14.08 7.88
CA GLY A 134 -8.54 -12.67 8.16
C GLY A 134 -7.59 -11.98 9.14
N ALA A 135 -6.50 -12.63 9.55
CA ALA A 135 -5.55 -12.11 10.53
C ALA A 135 -4.14 -11.98 9.93
N ILE A 136 -3.99 -11.28 8.80
CA ILE A 136 -2.66 -10.96 8.25
C ILE A 136 -2.07 -9.74 8.96
N TYR A 137 -0.80 -9.82 9.37
CA TYR A 137 -0.04 -8.68 9.86
C TYR A 137 1.31 -8.54 9.13
N PRO A 138 1.38 -7.72 8.05
CA PRO A 138 2.53 -7.66 7.15
C PRO A 138 3.86 -7.27 7.80
N ASN A 139 3.83 -6.52 8.92
CA ASN A 139 5.02 -6.05 9.62
C ASN A 139 5.70 -7.15 10.47
N ARG A 140 5.36 -8.42 10.26
CA ARG A 140 5.99 -9.55 10.96
C ARG A 140 6.61 -10.53 9.99
N PRO A 141 7.89 -10.89 10.20
CA PRO A 141 8.59 -11.77 9.28
C PRO A 141 7.99 -13.19 9.32
N LEU A 142 7.73 -13.74 8.15
CA LEU A 142 7.36 -15.15 7.99
C LEU A 142 8.62 -15.96 7.65
N LEU A 143 9.21 -16.63 8.63
CA LEU A 143 10.50 -17.29 8.49
C LEU A 143 10.37 -18.70 7.89
N PHE A 144 10.58 -18.81 6.57
CA PHE A 144 10.59 -20.09 5.86
C PHE A 144 11.95 -20.79 5.98
N SER A 145 11.91 -22.11 6.12
CA SER A 145 13.06 -23.00 5.98
C SER A 145 13.45 -23.18 4.52
N GLU A 146 14.72 -23.52 4.28
CA GLU A 146 15.22 -23.85 2.94
C GLU A 146 14.54 -25.09 2.34
N SER A 147 13.98 -25.95 3.20
CA SER A 147 13.26 -27.16 2.81
C SER A 147 11.87 -26.89 2.23
N ALA A 148 11.38 -25.65 2.27
CA ALA A 148 10.04 -25.28 1.79
C ALA A 148 9.83 -25.60 0.30
N VAL A 149 10.91 -25.61 -0.49
CA VAL A 149 10.90 -25.85 -1.95
C VAL A 149 11.50 -27.19 -2.35
N GLN A 150 11.29 -28.19 -1.51
CA GLN A 150 11.78 -29.54 -1.74
C GLN A 150 10.64 -30.55 -1.62
N VAL A 151 10.76 -31.67 -2.33
CA VAL A 151 9.81 -32.77 -2.19
C VAL A 151 9.90 -33.33 -0.75
N PRO A 152 8.78 -33.53 -0.05
CA PRO A 152 8.80 -34.05 1.31
C PRO A 152 9.19 -35.53 1.31
N GLU A 153 10.00 -35.95 2.28
CA GLU A 153 10.38 -37.35 2.48
C GLU A 153 9.15 -38.25 2.69
N ASP A 154 8.19 -37.81 3.51
CA ASP A 154 6.89 -38.46 3.71
C ASP A 154 5.74 -37.54 3.28
N THR A 155 5.19 -37.85 2.10
CA THR A 155 4.03 -37.12 1.54
C THR A 155 2.78 -37.24 2.41
N LYS A 156 2.54 -38.39 3.05
CA LYS A 156 1.33 -38.60 3.89
C LYS A 156 1.43 -37.80 5.17
N GLN A 157 2.59 -37.85 5.84
CA GLN A 157 2.83 -37.04 7.02
C GLN A 157 2.74 -35.55 6.70
N CYS A 158 3.35 -35.11 5.59
CA CYS A 158 3.28 -33.71 5.15
C CYS A 158 1.83 -33.22 4.95
N ALA A 159 0.97 -34.03 4.31
CA ALA A 159 -0.45 -33.73 4.15
C ALA A 159 -1.23 -33.73 5.48
N GLN A 160 -0.89 -34.60 6.42
CA GLN A 160 -1.50 -34.60 7.76
C GLN A 160 -1.10 -33.35 8.55
N GLU A 161 0.17 -32.95 8.49
CA GLU A 161 0.66 -31.74 9.16
C GLU A 161 0.03 -30.48 8.56
N LEU A 162 -0.14 -30.41 7.24
CA LEU A 162 -0.86 -29.31 6.58
C LEU A 162 -2.28 -29.14 7.15
N LYS A 163 -3.02 -30.25 7.29
CA LYS A 163 -4.38 -30.26 7.85
C LYS A 163 -4.39 -29.87 9.33
N SER A 164 -3.50 -30.47 10.14
CA SER A 164 -3.40 -30.19 11.57
C SER A 164 -3.05 -28.72 11.83
N SER A 165 -2.14 -28.12 11.06
CA SER A 165 -1.83 -26.69 11.17
C SER A 165 -3.06 -25.84 10.88
N ARG A 166 -3.85 -26.16 9.84
CA ARG A 166 -5.10 -25.44 9.54
C ARG A 166 -6.11 -25.52 10.68
N GLU A 167 -6.32 -26.69 11.27
CA GLU A 167 -7.25 -26.86 12.40
C GLU A 167 -6.82 -26.03 13.61
N LYS A 168 -5.52 -26.03 13.93
CA LYS A 168 -4.96 -25.19 14.99
C LYS A 168 -5.14 -23.70 14.69
N LEU A 169 -4.86 -23.27 13.46
CA LEU A 169 -5.06 -21.87 13.05
C LEU A 169 -6.50 -21.40 13.25
N LEU A 170 -7.48 -22.24 12.90
CA LEU A 170 -8.90 -21.93 13.11
C LEU A 170 -9.25 -21.82 14.60
N LYS A 171 -8.70 -22.71 15.44
CA LYS A 171 -8.93 -22.71 16.89
C LYS A 171 -8.33 -21.48 17.58
N TYR A 172 -7.14 -21.05 17.16
CA TYR A 172 -6.40 -19.97 17.83
C TYR A 172 -6.65 -18.57 17.26
N ARG A 173 -7.43 -18.44 16.17
CA ARG A 173 -7.59 -17.19 15.42
C ARG A 173 -8.02 -15.98 16.28
N GLU A 174 -9.00 -16.14 17.16
CA GLU A 174 -9.54 -15.01 17.95
C GLU A 174 -8.50 -14.54 18.98
N LYS A 175 -7.79 -15.49 19.58
CA LYS A 175 -6.70 -15.20 20.50
C LYS A 175 -5.56 -14.48 19.78
N TYR A 176 -5.19 -14.95 18.59
CA TYR A 176 -4.17 -14.30 17.77
C TYR A 176 -4.55 -12.86 17.41
N LYS A 177 -5.81 -12.62 17.01
CA LYS A 177 -6.32 -11.28 16.72
C LYS A 177 -6.16 -10.33 17.92
N SER A 178 -6.52 -10.80 19.13
CA SER A 178 -6.32 -9.98 20.34
C SER A 178 -4.85 -9.64 20.62
N PHE A 179 -3.91 -10.53 20.29
CA PHE A 179 -2.48 -10.25 20.41
C PHE A 179 -1.98 -9.28 19.35
N ILE A 180 -2.49 -9.35 18.12
CA ILE A 180 -2.19 -8.35 17.08
C ILE A 180 -2.69 -6.98 17.53
N ASP A 181 -3.92 -6.89 18.02
CA ASP A 181 -4.51 -5.61 18.45
C ASP A 181 -3.70 -4.99 19.60
N ALA A 182 -3.30 -5.79 20.58
CA ALA A 182 -2.39 -5.35 21.65
C ALA A 182 -1.02 -4.91 21.11
N TYR A 183 -0.45 -5.67 20.16
CA TYR A 183 0.83 -5.33 19.55
C TYR A 183 0.77 -3.99 18.78
N ARG A 184 -0.31 -3.78 18.01
CA ARG A 184 -0.58 -2.51 17.30
C ARG A 184 -0.72 -1.33 18.25
N GLU A 185 -1.39 -1.53 19.39
CA GLU A 185 -1.48 -0.51 20.43
C GLU A 185 -0.09 -0.12 20.96
N PHE A 186 0.80 -1.11 21.17
CA PHE A 186 2.17 -0.83 21.57
C PHE A 186 2.99 -0.14 20.47
N GLU A 187 2.79 -0.48 19.21
CA GLU A 187 3.44 0.22 18.08
C GLU A 187 2.97 1.68 17.97
N SER A 188 1.68 1.94 18.12
CA SER A 188 1.16 3.31 18.19
C SER A 188 1.78 4.10 19.35
N LYS A 189 1.91 3.48 20.54
CA LYS A 189 2.60 4.11 21.68
C LYS A 189 4.09 4.29 21.44
N SER A 190 4.76 3.39 20.71
CA SER A 190 6.15 3.59 20.28
C SER A 190 6.28 4.88 19.48
N MET A 191 5.33 5.18 18.57
CA MET A 191 5.32 6.42 17.80
C MET A 191 5.22 7.63 18.74
N SER A 192 4.27 7.65 19.68
CA SER A 192 4.16 8.73 20.68
C SER A 192 5.45 8.93 21.49
N VAL A 193 6.14 7.84 21.85
CA VAL A 193 7.43 7.92 22.55
C VAL A 193 8.51 8.53 21.66
N THR A 194 8.58 8.19 20.38
CA THR A 194 9.54 8.80 19.44
C THR A 194 9.24 10.28 19.22
N MET A 195 7.96 10.65 19.07
CA MET A 195 7.53 12.05 18.97
C MET A 195 7.94 12.85 20.23
N ALA A 196 7.75 12.29 21.42
CA ALA A 196 8.12 12.94 22.67
C ALA A 196 9.65 13.01 22.84
N GLU A 197 10.39 11.97 22.46
CA GLU A 197 11.85 11.98 22.53
C GLU A 197 12.45 13.11 21.69
N VAL A 198 12.02 13.22 20.43
CA VAL A 198 12.55 14.25 19.53
C VAL A 198 12.17 15.65 20.03
N ALA A 199 10.93 15.83 20.53
CA ALA A 199 10.49 17.08 21.10
C ALA A 199 11.30 17.49 22.34
N VAL A 200 11.57 16.56 23.26
CA VAL A 200 12.42 16.84 24.44
C VAL A 200 13.85 17.17 24.03
N ARG A 201 14.44 16.42 23.10
CA ARG A 201 15.82 16.64 22.63
C ARG A 201 15.99 18.00 21.94
N ALA A 202 15.00 18.40 21.13
CA ALA A 202 14.98 19.65 20.38
C ALA A 202 14.28 20.81 21.13
N ARG A 203 13.86 20.61 22.39
CA ARG A 203 13.15 21.60 23.23
C ARG A 203 11.86 22.15 22.62
N LEU A 204 11.17 21.33 21.84
CA LEU A 204 9.91 21.67 21.19
C LEU A 204 8.72 21.52 22.14
N LYS A 205 7.72 22.37 21.93
CA LYS A 205 6.41 22.23 22.57
C LYS A 205 5.43 21.68 21.54
N LEU A 206 4.96 20.46 21.75
CA LEU A 206 3.94 19.83 20.93
C LEU A 206 2.59 19.89 21.65
N ASP A 207 1.56 20.33 20.96
CA ASP A 207 0.18 20.27 21.44
C ASP A 207 -0.48 19.00 20.86
N VAL A 208 -0.48 17.93 21.66
CA VAL A 208 -1.06 16.64 21.31
C VAL A 208 -2.06 16.25 22.36
N ASP A 209 -3.32 16.08 21.97
CA ASP A 209 -4.40 15.70 22.88
C ASP A 209 -4.45 14.18 23.12
N ASP A 210 -3.36 13.63 23.67
CA ASP A 210 -3.26 12.24 24.10
C ASP A 210 -2.73 12.17 25.54
N PRO A 211 -3.47 11.56 26.50
CA PRO A 211 -3.03 11.45 27.89
C PRO A 211 -1.69 10.74 28.06
N PHE A 212 -1.41 9.72 27.23
CA PHE A 212 -0.13 9.01 27.30
C PHE A 212 1.01 9.93 26.88
N PHE A 213 0.90 10.61 25.74
CA PHE A 213 1.86 11.59 25.26
C PHE A 213 2.10 12.73 26.28
N LYS A 214 1.02 13.29 26.85
CA LYS A 214 1.10 14.35 27.89
C LYS A 214 1.88 13.90 29.13
N SER A 215 1.97 12.60 29.40
CA SER A 215 2.78 12.08 30.50
C SER A 215 4.29 12.11 30.24
N LEU A 216 4.73 12.17 28.97
CA LEU A 216 6.12 12.07 28.52
C LEU A 216 6.86 13.42 28.57
N THR A 217 6.92 14.01 29.76
CA THR A 217 7.34 15.42 29.93
C THR A 217 8.85 15.66 29.92
N ASN A 218 9.67 14.62 30.02
CA ASN A 218 11.14 14.74 30.09
C ASN A 218 11.82 13.45 29.60
N TYR A 219 13.15 13.53 29.46
CA TYR A 219 13.96 12.44 28.91
C TYR A 219 13.82 11.13 29.69
N ASP A 220 13.88 11.18 31.03
CA ASP A 220 13.77 9.97 31.86
C ASP A 220 12.42 9.27 31.69
N LYS A 221 11.32 10.04 31.64
CA LYS A 221 9.99 9.47 31.38
C LYS A 221 9.88 8.86 29.99
N VAL A 222 10.44 9.51 28.98
CA VAL A 222 10.49 9.00 27.60
C VAL A 222 11.25 7.67 27.53
N ILE A 223 12.46 7.61 28.11
CA ILE A 223 13.28 6.39 28.09
C ILE A 223 12.63 5.26 28.89
N ASN A 224 12.06 5.55 30.05
CA ASN A 224 11.32 4.54 30.82
C ASN A 224 10.09 4.02 30.07
N ALA A 225 9.35 4.89 29.38
CA ALA A 225 8.23 4.50 28.53
C ALA A 225 8.70 3.63 27.36
N ARG A 226 9.80 3.98 26.69
CA ARG A 226 10.42 3.18 25.63
C ARG A 226 10.73 1.76 26.11
N HIS A 227 11.49 1.63 27.20
CA HIS A 227 11.85 0.32 27.75
C HIS A 227 10.61 -0.46 28.22
N GLY A 228 9.60 0.21 28.75
CA GLY A 228 8.33 -0.41 29.12
C GLY A 228 7.58 -0.98 27.93
N ILE A 229 7.49 -0.22 26.83
CA ILE A 229 6.82 -0.64 25.60
C ILE A 229 7.58 -1.79 24.93
N GLU A 230 8.91 -1.69 24.80
CA GLU A 230 9.70 -2.75 24.16
C GLU A 230 9.63 -4.08 24.92
N ARG A 231 9.58 -4.04 26.26
CA ARG A 231 9.31 -5.25 27.07
C ARG A 231 7.95 -5.86 26.75
N LYS A 232 6.88 -5.06 26.73
CA LYS A 232 5.53 -5.55 26.40
C LYS A 232 5.42 -6.07 24.97
N LYS A 233 6.11 -5.42 24.02
CA LYS A 233 6.22 -5.90 22.62
C LYS A 233 6.94 -7.25 22.55
N ALA A 234 8.01 -7.44 23.32
CA ALA A 234 8.74 -8.71 23.38
C ALA A 234 7.89 -9.83 24.01
N GLU A 235 7.16 -9.55 25.09
CA GLU A 235 6.22 -10.49 25.72
C GLU A 235 5.11 -10.92 24.74
N THR A 236 4.49 -9.95 24.06
CA THR A 236 3.43 -10.21 23.08
C THR A 236 3.95 -10.97 21.86
N ARG A 237 5.20 -10.69 21.44
CA ARG A 237 5.86 -11.36 20.31
C ARG A 237 5.91 -12.88 20.51
N GLY A 238 6.26 -13.35 21.71
CA GLY A 238 6.33 -14.78 21.99
C GLY A 238 4.98 -15.50 21.85
N GLU A 239 3.86 -14.82 22.10
CA GLU A 239 2.52 -15.38 21.86
C GLU A 239 2.13 -15.34 20.37
N LEU A 240 2.49 -14.27 19.66
CA LEU A 240 2.27 -14.13 18.22
C LEU A 240 3.02 -15.20 17.41
N GLU A 241 4.30 -15.45 17.74
CA GLU A 241 5.15 -16.44 17.07
C GLU A 241 4.58 -17.87 17.10
N LYS A 242 3.80 -18.21 18.13
CA LYS A 242 3.11 -19.52 18.21
C LYS A 242 2.05 -19.70 17.11
N TYR A 243 1.40 -18.63 16.70
CA TYR A 243 0.43 -18.66 15.61
C TYR A 243 1.13 -18.52 14.25
N GLU A 244 2.11 -17.63 14.16
CA GLU A 244 2.88 -17.37 12.93
C GLU A 244 3.66 -18.61 12.47
N SER A 245 4.23 -19.39 13.41
CA SER A 245 4.85 -20.68 13.10
C SER A 245 3.87 -21.70 12.51
N LEU A 246 2.58 -21.65 12.88
CA LEU A 246 1.55 -22.49 12.26
C LEU A 246 1.21 -22.03 10.84
N ILE A 247 1.18 -20.71 10.60
CA ILE A 247 1.00 -20.13 9.26
C ILE A 247 2.15 -20.57 8.36
N VAL A 248 3.39 -20.35 8.81
CA VAL A 248 4.61 -20.73 8.08
C VAL A 248 4.59 -22.22 7.80
N LYS A 249 4.44 -23.06 8.84
CA LYS A 249 4.42 -24.52 8.67
C LYS A 249 3.34 -24.97 7.69
N ARG A 250 2.15 -24.36 7.73
CA ARG A 250 1.08 -24.68 6.78
C ARG A 250 1.49 -24.33 5.35
N LEU A 251 2.06 -23.15 5.12
CA LEU A 251 2.48 -22.73 3.78
C LEU A 251 3.64 -23.60 3.30
N GLU A 252 4.65 -23.86 4.13
CA GLU A 252 5.76 -24.76 3.81
C GLU A 252 5.29 -26.16 3.41
N ARG A 253 4.39 -26.79 4.18
CA ARG A 253 3.86 -28.11 3.81
C ARG A 253 3.08 -28.06 2.50
N ALA A 254 2.38 -26.96 2.21
CA ALA A 254 1.70 -26.79 0.92
C ALA A 254 2.70 -26.67 -0.24
N LEU A 255 3.78 -25.90 -0.06
CA LEU A 255 4.85 -25.77 -1.05
C LEU A 255 5.58 -27.10 -1.28
N GLN A 256 5.89 -27.84 -0.22
CA GLN A 256 6.49 -29.17 -0.33
C GLN A 256 5.58 -30.15 -1.09
N LEU A 257 4.28 -30.18 -0.78
CA LEU A 257 3.32 -31.01 -1.51
C LEU A 257 3.17 -30.56 -2.96
N PHE A 258 3.30 -29.26 -3.26
CA PHE A 258 3.29 -28.76 -4.62
C PHE A 258 4.42 -29.38 -5.44
N TYR A 259 5.63 -29.58 -4.89
CA TYR A 259 6.73 -30.25 -5.60
C TYR A 259 6.55 -31.76 -5.81
N VAL A 260 5.50 -32.39 -5.27
CA VAL A 260 5.21 -33.81 -5.53
C VAL A 260 4.66 -33.94 -6.96
N PRO A 261 5.26 -34.77 -7.86
CA PRO A 261 4.89 -34.81 -9.27
C PRO A 261 3.40 -35.10 -9.52
N LYS A 262 2.80 -35.97 -8.69
CA LYS A 262 1.37 -36.30 -8.76
C LYS A 262 0.46 -35.10 -8.45
N VAL A 263 0.92 -34.18 -7.61
CA VAL A 263 0.18 -32.95 -7.26
C VAL A 263 0.34 -31.91 -8.36
N GLN A 264 1.56 -31.69 -8.87
CA GLN A 264 1.79 -30.78 -10.01
C GLN A 264 0.95 -31.16 -11.22
N ALA A 265 0.83 -32.46 -11.53
CA ALA A 265 0.02 -32.95 -12.63
C ALA A 265 -1.48 -32.60 -12.53
N GLN A 266 -1.96 -32.16 -11.36
CA GLN A 266 -3.35 -31.73 -11.14
C GLN A 266 -3.53 -30.21 -11.18
N ILE A 267 -2.45 -29.44 -11.33
CA ILE A 267 -2.46 -27.98 -11.32
C ILE A 267 -2.09 -27.50 -12.72
N ALA A 268 -3.03 -26.84 -13.40
CA ALA A 268 -2.85 -26.39 -14.78
C ALA A 268 -1.61 -25.51 -14.97
N ASP A 269 -1.36 -24.59 -14.02
CA ASP A 269 -0.28 -23.60 -14.09
C ASP A 269 0.98 -24.01 -13.29
N ALA A 270 1.15 -25.30 -12.96
CA ALA A 270 2.23 -25.76 -12.10
C ALA A 270 3.63 -25.33 -12.58
N ALA A 271 3.89 -25.42 -13.89
CA ALA A 271 5.18 -25.05 -14.46
C ALA A 271 5.48 -23.55 -14.33
N LEU A 272 4.46 -22.69 -14.46
CA LEU A 272 4.59 -21.25 -14.26
C LEU A 272 4.89 -20.95 -12.78
N TRP A 273 4.11 -21.54 -11.88
CA TRP A 273 4.30 -21.35 -10.44
C TRP A 273 5.67 -21.82 -9.97
N GLU A 274 6.14 -22.96 -10.45
CA GLU A 274 7.46 -23.50 -10.08
C GLU A 274 8.60 -22.57 -10.46
N ARG A 275 8.53 -21.98 -11.66
CA ARG A 275 9.52 -21.00 -12.13
C ARG A 275 9.58 -19.78 -11.20
N ASP A 276 8.41 -19.24 -10.83
CA ASP A 276 8.33 -17.97 -10.11
C ASP A 276 8.54 -18.13 -8.59
N LEU A 277 8.26 -19.32 -8.02
CA LEU A 277 8.28 -19.58 -6.58
C LEU A 277 9.65 -19.31 -5.93
N ARG A 278 10.73 -19.69 -6.62
CA ARG A 278 12.09 -19.51 -6.11
C ARG A 278 12.41 -18.04 -5.92
N ASP A 279 12.09 -17.21 -6.91
CA ASP A 279 12.38 -15.78 -6.90
C ASP A 279 11.51 -15.06 -5.87
N LEU A 280 10.24 -15.43 -5.75
CA LEU A 280 9.33 -14.93 -4.73
C LEU A 280 9.82 -15.23 -3.30
N LEU A 281 10.30 -16.45 -3.04
CA LEU A 281 10.81 -16.81 -1.73
C LEU A 281 12.11 -16.09 -1.38
N LEU A 282 13.01 -15.91 -2.36
CA LEU A 282 14.22 -15.12 -2.16
C LEU A 282 13.87 -13.66 -1.84
N ALA A 283 12.96 -13.05 -2.59
CA ALA A 283 12.47 -11.70 -2.34
C ALA A 283 11.80 -11.58 -0.96
N LEU A 284 10.98 -12.54 -0.57
CA LEU A 284 10.34 -12.58 0.74
C LEU A 284 11.35 -12.70 1.88
N GLN A 285 12.34 -13.59 1.77
CA GLN A 285 13.40 -13.73 2.76
C GLN A 285 14.24 -12.46 2.91
N ALA A 286 14.58 -11.81 1.80
CA ALA A 286 15.27 -10.53 1.84
C ALA A 286 14.40 -9.44 2.49
N THR A 287 13.11 -9.39 2.19
CA THR A 287 12.16 -8.47 2.82
C THR A 287 12.07 -8.71 4.33
N ASN A 288 11.87 -9.96 4.75
CA ASN A 288 11.85 -10.34 6.17
C ASN A 288 13.10 -9.90 6.92
N SER A 289 14.28 -9.97 6.28
CA SER A 289 15.55 -9.54 6.88
C SER A 289 15.66 -8.02 7.12
N GLN A 290 14.78 -7.23 6.49
CA GLN A 290 14.76 -5.77 6.57
C GLN A 290 13.56 -5.21 7.34
N ILE A 291 12.57 -6.01 7.74
CA ILE A 291 11.36 -5.54 8.44
C ILE A 291 11.70 -4.66 9.66
N SER A 292 12.66 -5.07 10.49
CA SER A 292 13.07 -4.25 11.64
C SER A 292 13.66 -2.90 11.22
N ARG A 293 14.45 -2.86 10.14
CA ARG A 293 15.03 -1.61 9.62
C ARG A 293 13.98 -0.72 8.96
N LEU A 294 13.01 -1.30 8.26
CA LEU A 294 11.86 -0.58 7.71
C LEU A 294 11.03 0.05 8.84
N TRP A 295 10.83 -0.68 9.93
CA TRP A 295 10.18 -0.13 11.12
C TRP A 295 11.00 1.03 11.72
N GLU A 296 12.32 0.88 11.90
CA GLU A 296 13.18 1.96 12.38
C GLU A 296 13.16 3.19 11.46
N LEU A 297 13.13 2.97 10.14
CA LEU A 297 13.01 4.02 9.13
C LEU A 297 11.68 4.79 9.27
N HIS A 298 10.57 4.06 9.44
CA HIS A 298 9.26 4.66 9.70
C HIS A 298 9.27 5.51 10.98
N MET A 299 9.86 4.99 12.06
CA MET A 299 9.97 5.73 13.33
C MET A 299 10.81 7.00 13.19
N ASN A 300 11.93 6.93 12.47
CA ASN A 300 12.79 8.10 12.21
C ASN A 300 12.09 9.10 11.26
N SER A 301 11.23 8.64 10.36
CA SER A 301 10.40 9.51 9.50
C SER A 301 9.41 10.33 10.32
N VAL A 302 8.75 9.71 11.30
CA VAL A 302 7.88 10.43 12.25
C VAL A 302 8.67 11.50 13.00
N ALA A 303 9.90 11.20 13.44
CA ALA A 303 10.74 12.17 14.13
C ALA A 303 11.10 13.36 13.22
N LEU A 304 11.53 13.09 11.98
CA LEU A 304 11.91 14.12 11.03
C LEU A 304 10.71 14.97 10.58
N GLN A 305 9.54 14.37 10.38
CA GLN A 305 8.29 15.10 10.10
C GLN A 305 7.97 16.11 11.20
N ILE A 306 8.14 15.75 12.47
CA ILE A 306 7.95 16.70 13.59
C ILE A 306 8.95 17.84 13.50
N LEU A 307 10.23 17.52 13.33
CA LEU A 307 11.28 18.52 13.27
C LEU A 307 11.02 19.51 12.14
N LEU A 308 10.68 19.02 10.94
CA LEU A 308 10.47 19.86 9.76
C LEU A 308 9.30 20.85 9.92
N ARG A 309 8.30 20.56 10.77
CA ARG A 309 7.22 21.51 11.08
C ARG A 309 7.72 22.81 11.73
N PHE A 310 8.86 22.77 12.41
CA PHE A 310 9.46 23.91 13.10
C PHE A 310 10.70 24.47 12.39
N PHE A 311 11.02 23.98 11.18
CA PHE A 311 12.27 24.29 10.51
C PHE A 311 12.44 25.79 10.25
N ASP A 312 11.42 26.45 9.71
CA ASP A 312 11.50 27.88 9.38
C ASP A 312 11.71 28.76 10.62
N GLU A 313 11.13 28.36 11.75
CA GLU A 313 11.21 29.10 13.03
C GLU A 313 12.54 28.88 13.74
N LEU A 314 13.10 27.66 13.67
CA LEU A 314 14.22 27.21 14.52
C LEU A 314 15.51 26.88 13.76
N ARG A 315 15.58 27.13 12.44
CA ARG A 315 16.79 26.86 11.62
C ARG A 315 18.08 27.53 12.08
N THR A 316 18.01 28.52 12.98
CA THR A 316 19.19 29.18 13.57
C THR A 316 19.49 28.73 15.00
N ASP A 317 18.68 27.85 15.59
CA ASP A 317 18.93 27.29 16.91
C ASP A 317 19.87 26.08 16.79
N ASP A 318 21.08 26.21 17.36
CA ASP A 318 22.13 25.20 17.26
C ASP A 318 21.68 23.84 17.80
N LYS A 319 20.88 23.81 18.87
CA LYS A 319 20.47 22.55 19.51
C LYS A 319 19.41 21.84 18.67
N TYR A 320 18.47 22.59 18.10
CA TYR A 320 17.50 22.06 17.15
C TYR A 320 18.22 21.51 15.91
N CYS A 321 19.14 22.28 15.32
CA CYS A 321 19.90 21.86 14.15
C CYS A 321 20.74 20.60 14.40
N GLU A 322 21.38 20.47 15.58
CA GLU A 322 22.10 19.25 15.99
C GLU A 322 21.16 18.02 15.98
N VAL A 323 19.93 18.17 16.46
CA VAL A 323 18.94 17.07 16.47
C VAL A 323 18.48 16.73 15.07
N VAL A 324 18.22 17.73 14.21
CA VAL A 324 17.87 17.51 12.79
C VAL A 324 18.96 16.73 12.07
N LEU A 325 20.21 17.17 12.17
CA LEU A 325 21.35 16.50 11.54
C LEU A 325 21.52 15.07 12.04
N SER A 326 21.35 14.83 13.35
CA SER A 326 21.42 13.49 13.93
C SER A 326 20.32 12.56 13.42
N GLU A 327 19.09 13.06 13.22
CA GLU A 327 18.02 12.23 12.65
C GLU A 327 18.20 12.01 11.14
N MET A 328 18.74 12.98 10.39
CA MET A 328 19.10 12.82 8.98
C MET A 328 20.17 11.75 8.77
N GLU A 329 21.25 11.75 9.56
CA GLU A 329 22.32 10.75 9.47
C GLU A 329 21.80 9.32 9.71
N LYS A 330 20.89 9.16 10.68
CA LYS A 330 20.22 7.88 10.93
C LYS A 330 19.36 7.46 9.73
N MET A 331 18.57 8.39 9.18
CA MET A 331 17.75 8.14 7.99
C MET A 331 18.60 7.65 6.82
N GLU A 332 19.67 8.39 6.51
CA GLU A 332 20.58 8.07 5.41
C GLU A 332 21.21 6.68 5.60
N THR A 333 21.63 6.36 6.83
CA THR A 333 22.20 5.04 7.14
C THR A 333 21.19 3.91 6.91
N LEU A 334 19.94 4.10 7.34
CA LEU A 334 18.87 3.12 7.16
C LEU A 334 18.50 2.94 5.67
N LEU A 335 18.30 4.05 4.95
CA LEU A 335 18.03 4.05 3.50
C LEU A 335 19.14 3.34 2.73
N ASN A 336 20.40 3.67 3.01
CA ASN A 336 21.55 3.02 2.38
C ASN A 336 21.57 1.51 2.68
N SER A 337 21.29 1.11 3.92
CA SER A 337 21.29 -0.32 4.30
C SER A 337 20.20 -1.09 3.54
N ILE A 338 18.99 -0.54 3.49
CA ILE A 338 17.84 -1.13 2.79
C ILE A 338 18.10 -1.19 1.28
N TYR A 339 18.53 -0.07 0.68
CA TYR A 339 18.86 0.00 -0.74
C TYR A 339 19.92 -1.03 -1.13
N ASN A 340 21.01 -1.12 -0.37
CA ASN A 340 22.09 -2.06 -0.66
C ASN A 340 21.68 -3.53 -0.57
N ARG A 341 20.66 -3.86 0.25
CA ARG A 341 20.08 -5.20 0.29
C ARG A 341 19.32 -5.54 -0.98
N PHE A 342 18.58 -4.58 -1.53
CA PHE A 342 17.64 -4.81 -2.62
C PHE A 342 18.19 -4.48 -4.02
N LYS A 343 19.31 -3.75 -4.13
CA LYS A 343 19.88 -3.30 -5.43
C LYS A 343 20.37 -4.38 -6.38
N ARG A 344 20.41 -5.64 -5.95
CA ARG A 344 20.79 -6.80 -6.78
C ARG A 344 19.68 -7.84 -6.90
N MET A 345 18.51 -7.54 -6.35
CA MET A 345 17.38 -8.46 -6.34
C MET A 345 16.37 -7.99 -7.36
N LEU A 346 16.06 -8.84 -8.35
CA LEU A 346 15.03 -8.54 -9.33
C LEU A 346 13.68 -8.38 -8.63
N TYR A 347 12.89 -7.43 -9.09
CA TYR A 347 11.52 -7.27 -8.67
C TYR A 347 10.70 -8.47 -9.18
N PRO A 348 10.04 -9.23 -8.29
CA PRO A 348 9.48 -10.53 -8.65
C PRO A 348 8.06 -10.45 -9.25
N PHE A 349 7.53 -9.24 -9.48
CA PHE A 349 6.20 -9.02 -10.02
C PHE A 349 6.26 -8.32 -11.39
N GLU A 350 5.15 -8.37 -12.13
CA GLU A 350 5.05 -7.66 -13.41
C GLU A 350 5.28 -6.14 -13.23
N HIS A 351 6.06 -5.57 -14.13
CA HIS A 351 6.36 -4.14 -14.16
C HIS A 351 6.54 -3.66 -15.60
N SER A 352 6.25 -2.38 -15.87
CA SER A 352 6.35 -1.77 -17.22
C SER A 352 7.77 -1.80 -17.80
N ARG A 353 8.76 -1.72 -16.91
CA ARG A 353 10.19 -1.92 -17.20
C ARG A 353 10.61 -3.34 -16.84
N VAL A 354 11.26 -4.02 -17.79
CA VAL A 354 11.83 -5.36 -17.60
C VAL A 354 13.09 -5.27 -16.73
N ASP A 355 13.35 -6.32 -15.93
CA ASP A 355 14.57 -6.53 -15.12
C ASP A 355 14.89 -5.42 -14.10
N ILE A 356 13.88 -4.67 -13.65
CA ILE A 356 14.11 -3.74 -12.53
C ILE A 356 14.37 -4.49 -11.23
N THR A 357 15.16 -3.89 -10.37
CA THR A 357 15.42 -4.40 -9.02
C THR A 357 14.37 -3.92 -8.02
N ILE A 358 14.24 -4.63 -6.89
CA ILE A 358 13.39 -4.19 -5.78
C ILE A 358 13.80 -2.79 -5.29
N ALA A 359 15.11 -2.47 -5.31
CA ALA A 359 15.57 -1.14 -4.94
C ALA A 359 15.15 -0.06 -5.94
N GLU A 360 15.20 -0.33 -7.25
CA GLU A 360 14.75 0.63 -8.26
C GLU A 360 13.23 0.83 -8.23
N PHE A 361 12.48 -0.22 -7.90
CA PHE A 361 11.04 -0.13 -7.68
C PHE A 361 10.72 0.75 -6.45
N ALA A 362 11.35 0.46 -5.32
CA ALA A 362 11.01 1.08 -4.04
C ALA A 362 11.66 2.46 -3.83
N LEU A 363 12.82 2.70 -4.46
CA LEU A 363 13.61 3.94 -4.39
C LEU A 363 14.11 4.32 -5.79
N ALA A 364 13.23 4.92 -6.60
CA ALA A 364 13.56 5.31 -7.98
C ALA A 364 14.77 6.27 -8.07
N ARG A 365 15.01 7.08 -7.03
CA ARG A 365 16.17 7.96 -6.91
C ARG A 365 16.67 7.95 -5.46
N PHE A 366 17.96 7.74 -5.27
CA PHE A 366 18.59 7.92 -3.96
C PHE A 366 18.72 9.43 -3.67
N PRO A 367 18.23 9.94 -2.53
CA PRO A 367 18.21 11.36 -2.20
C PRO A 367 19.62 11.90 -1.92
N GLU A 368 19.82 13.21 -2.08
CA GLU A 368 21.04 13.86 -1.60
C GLU A 368 21.01 13.98 -0.07
N SER A 369 22.09 13.56 0.60
CA SER A 369 22.17 13.41 2.06
C SER A 369 21.91 14.71 2.84
N ASN A 370 22.11 15.87 2.22
CA ASN A 370 22.00 17.17 2.88
C ASN A 370 20.60 17.79 2.80
N ASN A 371 19.61 17.13 2.18
CA ASN A 371 18.25 17.64 2.06
C ASN A 371 17.27 16.80 2.92
N PRO A 372 16.79 17.31 4.07
CA PRO A 372 15.88 16.56 4.94
C PRO A 372 14.54 16.23 4.27
N GLY A 373 14.06 17.09 3.36
CA GLY A 373 12.82 16.85 2.61
C GLY A 373 12.95 15.70 1.61
N GLU A 374 14.08 15.60 0.92
CA GLU A 374 14.35 14.49 -0.01
C GLU A 374 14.54 13.17 0.74
N LEU A 375 15.25 13.18 1.86
CA LEU A 375 15.40 12.00 2.72
C LEU A 375 14.05 11.50 3.23
N LEU A 376 13.19 12.40 3.69
CA LEU A 376 11.85 12.05 4.16
C LEU A 376 11.00 11.49 3.01
N GLY A 377 10.99 12.14 1.85
CA GLY A 377 10.24 11.67 0.68
C GLY A 377 10.69 10.30 0.19
N ALA A 378 12.00 10.01 0.26
CA ALA A 378 12.55 8.70 -0.05
C ALA A 378 12.14 7.63 0.98
N ALA A 379 12.08 7.99 2.26
CA ALA A 379 11.66 7.08 3.32
C ALA A 379 10.16 6.76 3.28
N GLU A 380 9.32 7.72 2.87
CA GLU A 380 7.87 7.52 2.71
C GLU A 380 7.49 6.66 1.50
N ALA A 381 8.40 6.52 0.52
CA ALA A 381 8.21 5.68 -0.65
C ALA A 381 8.49 4.17 -0.41
N LEU A 382 9.22 3.84 0.67
CA LEU A 382 9.55 2.48 1.11
C LEU A 382 8.48 1.91 2.05
#